data_AF-A0A7U2QSK3-F1
#
_entry.id   AF-A0A7U2QSK3-F1
#
_cell.length_a   1.000
_cell.length_b   1.000
_cell.length_c   1.000
_cell.angle_alpha   90.00
_cell.angle_beta   90.00
_cell.angle_gamma   90.00
#
_symmetry.space_group_name_H-M   'P 1'
#
loop_
_entity.id
_entity.type
_entity.pdbx_description
1 polymer ?
#
loop_
_entity_poly.entity_id
_entity_poly.type
_entity_poly.pdbx_seq_one_letter_code
_entity_poly.pdbx_strand_id
1 'polypeptide(L)'
;MAEMADAAGCSKCSIITISSNRTDLRDHYLHQLSDFDFRSYHLVFIDEPGCDKRAGFRRTRWSPRGVAPVQVSRFQRGQRHQILQVYCQDDILMS
;
A
#
# COMPACT_ATOMS: atom_id res chain seq x y z
N MET A 1 -5.71 23.16 19.19
CA MET A 1 -6.15 21.98 18.40
C MET A 1 -5.80 20.65 19.07
N ALA A 2 -4.54 20.39 19.45
CA ALA A 2 -4.17 19.14 20.16
C ALA A 2 -4.84 19.05 21.55
N GLU A 3 -4.89 20.16 22.27
CA GLU A 3 -5.49 20.27 23.61
C GLU A 3 -7.00 19.97 23.62
N MET A 4 -7.74 20.43 22.60
CA MET A 4 -9.18 20.12 22.44
C MET A 4 -9.43 18.66 22.04
N ALA A 5 -8.50 18.02 21.32
CA ALA A 5 -8.62 16.62 20.94
C ALA A 5 -8.35 15.67 22.12
N ASP A 6 -7.40 16.02 22.99
CA ASP A 6 -7.12 15.26 24.21
C ASP A 6 -8.25 15.41 25.25
N ALA A 7 -8.83 16.61 25.39
CA ALA A 7 -10.03 16.85 26.20
C ALA A 7 -11.26 16.05 25.70
N ALA A 8 -11.32 15.74 24.40
CA ALA A 8 -12.34 14.89 23.80
C ALA A 8 -12.00 13.38 23.83
N GLY A 9 -10.94 12.97 24.54
CA GLY A 9 -10.54 11.57 24.68
C GLY A 9 -9.96 10.95 23.41
N CYS A 10 -9.46 11.77 22.47
CA CYS A 10 -8.90 11.31 21.21
C CYS A 10 -7.36 11.31 21.24
N SER A 11 -6.74 10.22 20.77
CA SER A 11 -5.29 10.10 20.61
C SER A 11 -4.88 10.24 19.15
N LYS A 12 -3.67 10.75 18.90
CA LYS A 12 -3.08 10.80 17.57
C LYS A 12 -2.61 9.40 17.18
N CYS A 13 -3.22 8.82 16.14
CA CYS A 13 -2.93 7.47 15.68
C CYS A 13 -2.52 7.47 14.20
N SER A 14 -1.70 6.50 13.81
CA SER A 14 -1.38 6.23 12.40
C SER A 14 -2.61 5.67 11.68
N ILE A 15 -2.82 6.12 10.44
CA ILE A 15 -3.92 5.64 9.61
C ILE A 15 -3.53 4.29 8.98
N ILE A 16 -4.43 3.32 9.04
CA ILE A 16 -4.29 2.04 8.33
C ILE A 16 -5.16 2.11 7.07
N THR A 17 -4.55 1.86 5.92
CA THR A 17 -5.25 1.73 4.63
C THR A 17 -5.40 0.26 4.33
N ILE A 18 -6.63 -0.21 4.15
CA ILE A 18 -6.94 -1.59 3.80
C ILE A 18 -7.35 -1.60 2.33
N SER A 19 -6.55 -2.26 1.48
CA SER A 19 -7.00 -2.70 0.15
C SER A 19 -7.64 -4.08 0.29
N SER A 20 -8.63 -4.37 -0.55
CA SER A 20 -9.28 -5.69 -0.57
C SER A 20 -8.26 -6.74 -1.04
N ASN A 21 -7.71 -7.51 -0.10
CA ASN A 21 -6.78 -8.59 -0.39
C ASN A 21 -7.54 -9.92 -0.49
N ARG A 22 -7.30 -10.67 -1.56
CA ARG A 22 -7.86 -12.02 -1.79
C ARG A 22 -6.80 -13.05 -1.44
N THR A 23 -6.83 -13.53 -0.19
CA THR A 23 -5.81 -14.40 0.39
C THR A 23 -5.68 -15.74 -0.34
N ASP A 24 -6.79 -16.25 -0.87
CA ASP A 24 -6.91 -17.48 -1.67
C ASP A 24 -6.06 -17.44 -2.95
N LEU A 25 -6.00 -16.29 -3.62
CA LEU A 25 -5.23 -16.12 -4.85
C LEU A 25 -3.72 -16.09 -4.59
N ARG A 26 -3.32 -15.59 -3.41
CA ARG A 26 -1.90 -15.53 -3.02
C ARG A 26 -1.33 -16.93 -2.81
N ASP A 27 -2.05 -17.78 -2.09
CA ASP A 27 -1.60 -19.14 -1.80
C ASP A 27 -1.53 -19.99 -3.08
N HIS A 28 -2.50 -19.83 -3.98
CA HIS A 28 -2.48 -20.51 -5.29
C HIS A 28 -1.27 -20.10 -6.13
N TYR A 29 -0.96 -18.79 -6.18
CA TYR A 29 0.20 -18.28 -6.91
C TYR A 29 1.52 -18.82 -6.35
N LEU A 30 1.68 -18.85 -5.03
CA LEU A 30 2.87 -19.39 -4.39
C LEU A 30 3.03 -20.90 -4.64
N HIS A 31 1.92 -21.64 -4.66
CA HIS A 31 1.95 -23.07 -4.98
C HIS A 31 2.42 -23.30 -6.43
N GLN A 32 1.90 -22.53 -7.39
CA GLN A 32 2.36 -22.60 -8.78
C GLN A 32 3.86 -22.30 -8.90
N LEU A 33 4.36 -21.28 -8.20
CA LEU A 33 5.79 -20.97 -8.23
C LEU A 33 6.65 -22.13 -7.70
N SER A 34 6.17 -22.83 -6.67
CA SER A 34 6.85 -23.99 -6.10
C SER A 34 6.80 -25.21 -7.02
N ASP A 35 5.66 -25.48 -7.68
CA ASP A 35 5.48 -26.65 -8.54
C ASP A 35 6.40 -26.64 -9.77
N PHE A 36 6.75 -25.44 -10.26
CA PHE A 36 7.61 -25.25 -11.43
C PHE A 36 9.10 -24.98 -11.08
N ASP A 37 9.51 -25.18 -9.81
CA ASP A 37 10.86 -24.93 -9.26
C ASP A 37 11.43 -23.55 -9.67
N PHE A 38 10.58 -22.52 -9.69
CA PHE A 38 11.02 -21.16 -9.96
C PHE A 38 11.85 -20.62 -8.81
N ARG A 39 13.03 -20.10 -9.13
CA ARG A 39 13.92 -19.42 -8.18
C ARG A 39 13.74 -17.91 -8.25
N SER A 40 14.06 -17.24 -7.16
CA SER A 40 13.83 -15.79 -6.99
C SER A 40 14.49 -14.94 -8.09
N TYR A 41 15.65 -15.36 -8.60
CA TYR A 41 16.41 -14.66 -9.63
C TYR A 41 15.82 -14.79 -11.05
N HIS A 42 14.85 -15.68 -11.25
CA HIS A 42 14.10 -15.79 -12.50
C HIS A 42 12.85 -14.91 -12.54
N LEU A 43 12.46 -14.35 -11.40
CA LEU A 43 11.23 -13.58 -11.27
C LEU A 43 11.49 -12.11 -11.60
N VAL A 44 10.70 -11.63 -12.56
CA VAL A 44 10.64 -10.22 -12.94
C VAL A 44 9.27 -9.69 -12.54
N PHE A 45 9.25 -8.70 -11.66
CA PHE A 45 8.02 -8.06 -11.21
C PHE A 45 7.81 -6.77 -11.97
N ILE A 46 6.74 -6.73 -12.76
CA ILE A 46 6.31 -5.51 -13.46
C ILE A 46 5.24 -4.87 -12.61
N ASP A 47 5.44 -3.61 -12.24
CA ASP A 47 4.46 -2.84 -11.49
C ASP A 47 4.20 -1.49 -12.18
N GLU A 48 2.97 -1.00 -12.02
CA GLU A 48 2.55 0.31 -12.50
C GLU A 48 2.26 1.22 -11.30
N PRO A 49 3.29 1.83 -10.69
CA PRO A 49 3.09 2.82 -9.65
C PRO A 49 2.37 4.03 -10.22
N GLY A 50 1.16 4.26 -9.73
CA GLY A 50 0.49 5.55 -9.91
C GLY A 50 1.20 6.62 -9.09
N CYS A 51 2.07 7.42 -9.70
CA CYS A 51 2.66 8.57 -9.04
C CYS A 51 1.65 9.73 -9.05
N ASP A 52 0.90 9.87 -7.96
CA ASP A 52 0.03 11.02 -7.73
C ASP A 52 0.85 12.16 -7.11
N LYS A 53 1.09 13.22 -7.89
CA LYS A 53 1.83 14.42 -7.44
C LYS A 53 1.18 15.12 -6.24
N ARG A 54 -0.07 14.77 -5.88
CA ARG A 54 -0.82 15.33 -4.75
C ARG A 54 -0.81 14.44 -3.50
N ALA A 55 -0.08 13.33 -3.49
CA ALA A 55 -0.03 12.39 -2.37
C ALA A 55 0.71 12.93 -1.13
N GLY A 56 0.27 14.07 -0.60
CA GLY A 56 0.53 14.53 0.76
C GLY A 56 -0.50 13.96 1.74
N PHE A 57 -0.73 12.64 1.71
CA PHE A 57 -1.70 12.03 2.60
C PHE A 57 -1.22 12.18 4.06
N ARG A 58 -2.08 12.78 4.88
CA ARG A 58 -1.81 12.98 6.30
C ARG A 58 -1.76 11.62 6.99
N ARG A 59 -0.56 11.13 7.30
CA ARG A 59 -0.31 9.78 7.87
C ARG A 59 -0.89 9.56 9.28
N THR A 60 -1.32 10.64 9.95
CA THR A 60 -1.87 10.59 11.31
C THR A 60 -3.21 11.33 11.41
N ARG A 61 -4.19 10.68 12.05
CA ARG A 61 -5.49 11.29 12.40
C ARG A 61 -5.72 11.17 13.90
N TRP A 62 -6.56 12.04 14.44
CA TRP A 62 -7.08 11.88 15.79
C TRP A 62 -8.20 10.83 15.76
N SER A 63 -8.11 9.85 16.63
CA SER A 63 -9.09 8.78 16.81
C SER A 63 -9.42 8.63 18.30
N PRO A 64 -10.64 8.25 18.68
CA PRO A 64 -10.94 7.91 20.07
C PRO A 64 -9.91 6.90 20.61
N ARG A 65 -9.46 7.10 21.85
CA ARG A 65 -8.49 6.20 22.49
C ARG A 65 -8.98 4.75 22.41
N GLY A 66 -8.17 3.87 21.82
CA GLY A 66 -8.49 2.45 21.62
C GLY A 66 -9.10 2.08 20.26
N VAL A 67 -9.42 3.04 19.40
CA VAL A 67 -9.97 2.79 18.05
C VAL A 67 -8.93 3.13 16.98
N ALA A 68 -8.58 2.16 16.14
CA ALA A 68 -7.69 2.40 15.01
C ALA A 68 -8.43 3.14 13.88
N PRO A 69 -7.94 4.30 13.41
CA PRO A 69 -8.56 5.00 12.29
C PRO A 69 -8.29 4.23 10.98
N VAL A 70 -9.34 3.61 10.43
CA VAL A 70 -9.29 2.96 9.11
C VAL A 70 -9.69 3.97 8.04
N GLN A 71 -8.82 4.15 7.04
CA GLN A 71 -9.14 4.95 5.86
C GLN A 71 -9.33 4.03 4.66
N VAL A 72 -10.57 3.98 4.16
CA VAL A 72 -10.88 3.35 2.88
C VAL A 72 -10.56 4.36 1.78
N SER A 73 -9.41 4.23 1.13
CA SER A 73 -9.06 5.09 0.01
C SER A 73 -9.86 4.68 -1.22
N ARG A 74 -10.74 5.56 -1.71
CA ARG A 74 -11.35 5.40 -3.04
C ARG A 74 -10.35 5.82 -4.11
N PHE A 75 -10.30 5.09 -5.22
CA PHE A 75 -9.52 5.47 -6.40
C PHE A 75 -10.01 6.84 -6.90
N GLN A 76 -9.19 7.89 -6.77
CA GLN A 76 -9.49 9.21 -7.28
C GLN A 76 -8.88 9.37 -8.68
N ARG A 77 -9.68 9.83 -9.66
CA ARG A 77 -9.18 10.25 -10.98
C ARG A 77 -8.43 11.58 -10.82
N GLY A 78 -7.10 11.52 -10.86
CA GLY A 78 -6.22 12.69 -10.92
C GLY A 78 -5.23 12.57 -12.08
N GLN A 79 -4.48 13.65 -12.38
CA GLN A 79 -3.34 13.56 -13.28
C GLN A 79 -2.23 12.76 -12.60
N ARG A 80 -2.22 11.45 -12.83
CA ARG A 80 -1.20 10.52 -12.34
C ARG A 80 -0.19 10.31 -13.46
N HIS A 81 1.09 10.38 -13.11
CA HIS A 81 2.14 9.88 -13.98
C HIS A 81 2.18 8.37 -13.75
N GLN A 82 1.80 7.61 -14.78
CA GLN A 82 1.94 6.16 -14.79
C GLN A 82 3.38 5.90 -15.21
N ILE A 83 4.18 5.44 -14.25
CA ILE A 83 5.54 4.98 -14.52
C ILE A 83 5.43 3.46 -14.60
N LEU A 84 5.90 2.85 -15.69
CA LEU A 84 6.01 1.41 -15.76
C LEU A 84 7.41 1.03 -15.29
N GLN A 85 7.48 0.30 -14.19
CA GLN A 85 8.75 -0.12 -13.60
C GLN A 85 8.85 -1.64 -13.60
N VAL A 86 10.07 -2.11 -13.82
CA VAL A 86 10.39 -3.53 -13.87
C VAL A 86 11.44 -3.81 -12.80
N TYR A 87 11.13 -4.74 -11.90
CA TYR A 87 11.98 -5.11 -10.77
C TYR A 87 12.48 -6.52 -10.92
N CYS A 88 13.77 -6.72 -10.69
CA CYS A 88 14.40 -8.02 -10.50
C CYS A 88 15.04 -8.09 -9.11
N GLN A 89 15.47 -9.29 -8.72
CA GLN A 89 16.24 -9.46 -7.48
C GLN A 89 17.52 -8.60 -7.45
N ASP A 90 18.13 -8.39 -8.61
CA ASP A 90 19.43 -7.73 -8.71
C ASP A 90 19.33 -6.20 -8.82
N ASP A 91 18.34 -5.65 -9.53
CA ASP A 91 18.03 -4.21 -9.54
C ASP A 91 16.70 -3.88 -10.26
N ILE A 92 16.38 -2.58 -10.34
CA ILE A 92 15.35 -2.00 -11.20
C ILE A 92 15.86 -2.00 -12.66
N LEU A 93 15.18 -2.72 -13.53
CA LEU A 93 15.41 -2.67 -14.98
C LEU A 93 14.81 -1.37 -15.52
N MET A 94 15.68 -0.42 -15.86
CA MET A 94 15.32 0.79 -16.61
C MET A 94 15.89 0.69 -18.03
N SER A 95 15.05 0.96 -19.05
CA SER A 95 15.46 1.08 -20.45
C SER A 95 15.77 2.52 -20.82
#